data_AF-A0A645HBL7-F1
#
_entry.id   AF-A0A645HBL7-F1
#
_cell.length_a   1.000
_cell.length_b   1.000
_cell.length_c   1.000
_cell.angle_alpha   90.00
_cell.angle_beta   90.00
_cell.angle_gamma   90.00
#
_symmetry.space_group_name_H-M   'P 1'
#
loop_
_entity.id
_entity.type
_entity.pdbx_description
1 polymer ?
#
loop_
_entity_poly.entity_id
_entity_poly.type
_entity_poly.pdbx_seq_one_letter_code
_entity_poly.pdbx_strand_id
1 'polypeptide(L)' 'MNENNLNQGNLDFEKMNATLADPEFANWYYNEMLNKLDSNLTMDEFINIINSYNQNKLQ' A
#
# COMPACT_ATOMS: atom_id res chain seq x y z
N MET A 1 19.18 0.95 20.00
CA MET A 1 17.81 1.45 19.76
C MET A 1 17.75 1.92 18.31
N ASN A 2 17.13 1.11 17.46
CA ASN A 2 16.53 1.50 16.19
C ASN A 2 15.62 0.33 15.79
N GLU A 3 14.58 0.16 16.60
CA GLU A 3 13.49 -0.74 16.29
C GLU A 3 12.67 -0.03 15.21
N ASN A 4 12.87 -0.44 13.95
CA ASN A 4 11.96 -0.11 12.88
C ASN A 4 10.60 -0.71 13.28
N ASN A 5 9.77 0.13 13.91
CA ASN A 5 8.39 -0.14 14.35
C ASN A 5 7.44 -0.30 13.15
N LEU A 6 7.81 -1.12 12.17
CA LEU A 6 6.84 -1.75 11.29
C LEU A 6 6.20 -2.84 12.14
N ASN A 7 5.09 -2.51 12.80
CA ASN A 7 4.18 -3.47 13.41
C ASN A 7 3.65 -4.44 12.33
N GLN A 8 4.49 -5.37 11.86
CA GLN A 8 4.14 -6.45 10.94
C GLN A 8 3.12 -7.42 11.57
N GLY A 9 2.82 -7.28 12.86
CA GLY A 9 1.85 -8.10 13.59
C GLY A 9 0.37 -7.72 13.42
N ASN A 10 0.03 -6.56 12.85
CA ASN A 10 -1.37 -6.10 12.72
C ASN A 10 -1.68 -5.57 11.31
N LEU A 11 -1.39 -6.37 10.28
CA LEU A 11 -2.02 -6.16 8.99
C LEU A 11 -3.53 -6.37 9.16
N ASP A 12 -4.28 -5.27 9.10
CA ASP A 12 -5.74 -5.29 9.11
C ASP A 12 -6.22 -5.79 7.74
N PHE A 13 -6.32 -7.11 7.62
CA PHE A 13 -6.68 -7.79 6.37
C PHE A 13 -8.06 -7.35 5.87
N GLU A 14 -8.98 -6.96 6.75
CA GLU A 14 -10.29 -6.46 6.36
C GLU A 14 -10.17 -5.12 5.63
N LYS A 15 -9.41 -4.18 6.18
CA LYS A 15 -9.12 -2.90 5.52
C LYS A 15 -8.33 -3.08 4.22
N MET A 16 -7.36 -3.99 4.21
CA MET A 16 -6.60 -4.30 3.00
C MET A 16 -7.52 -4.84 1.91
N ASN A 17 -8.39 -5.81 2.24
CA ASN A 17 -9.35 -6.37 1.29
C ASN A 17 -10.33 -5.31 0.77
N ALA A 18 -10.82 -4.43 1.64
CA ALA A 18 -11.68 -3.32 1.23
C ALA A 18 -10.97 -2.38 0.24
N THR A 19 -9.69 -2.07 0.50
CA THR A 19 -8.87 -1.22 -0.39
C THR A 19 -8.64 -1.89 -1.75
N LEU A 20 -8.31 -3.19 -1.75
CA LEU A 20 -8.07 -3.95 -2.98
C LEU A 20 -9.34 -4.13 -3.83
N ALA A 21 -10.53 -4.09 -3.20
CA ALA A 21 -11.80 -4.14 -3.89
C ALA A 21 -12.27 -2.78 -4.44
N ASP A 22 -11.59 -1.68 -4.09
CA ASP A 22 -11.95 -0.33 -4.50
C ASP A 22 -11.50 -0.04 -5.95
N PRO A 23 -12.42 0.25 -6.90
CA PRO A 23 -12.06 0.59 -8.27
C PRO A 23 -11.18 1.85 -8.37
N GLU A 24 -11.32 2.81 -7.45
CA GLU A 24 -10.47 3.99 -7.41
C GLU A 24 -9.03 3.64 -7.06
N PHE A 25 -8.83 2.65 -6.17
CA PHE A 25 -7.51 2.15 -5.83
C PHE A 25 -6.84 1.55 -7.06
N ALA A 26 -7.55 0.74 -7.86
CA ALA A 26 -6.99 0.14 -9.07
C ALA A 26 -6.48 1.21 -10.06
N ASN A 27 -7.25 2.28 -10.27
CA ASN A 27 -6.85 3.38 -11.14
C ASN A 27 -5.66 4.17 -10.56
N TRP A 28 -5.66 4.45 -9.25
CA TRP A 28 -4.55 5.13 -8.59
C TRP A 28 -3.27 4.29 -8.63
N TYR A 29 -3.36 3.01 -8.28
CA TYR A 29 -2.24 2.06 -8.25
C TYR A 29 -1.58 1.92 -9.63
N TYR A 30 -2.38 1.85 -10.70
CA TYR A 30 -1.85 1.83 -12.06
C TYR A 30 -0.99 3.06 -12.36
N ASN A 31 -1.48 4.26 -12.03
CA ASN A 31 -0.73 5.50 -12.24
C ASN A 31 0.52 5.60 -11.34
N GLU A 32 0.44 5.12 -10.11
CA GLU A 32 1.56 5.07 -9.16
C GLU A 32 2.68 4.14 -9.68
N MET A 33 2.31 2.99 -10.27
CA MET A 33 3.26 2.03 -10.81
C MET A 33 3.87 2.45 -12.15
N LEU A 34 3.15 3.23 -12.97
CA LEU A 34 3.72 3.82 -14.19
C LEU A 34 4.93 4.73 -13.91
N ASN A 35 5.03 5.29 -12.71
CA ASN A 35 6.19 6.10 -12.29
C ASN A 35 7.35 5.25 -11.73
N LYS A 36 7.14 3.95 -11.49
CA LYS A 36 8.10 3.02 -10.85
C LYS A 36 8.59 1.92 -11.81
N LEU A 37 8.81 2.30 -13.07
CA LEU A 37 8.95 1.43 -14.26
C LEU A 37 10.06 0.35 -14.28
N ASP A 38 10.89 0.19 -13.24
CA ASP A 38 12.04 -0.74 -13.29
C ASP A 38 12.32 -1.55 -12.00
N SER A 39 11.43 -1.49 -11.00
CA SER A 39 11.67 -2.15 -9.72
C SER A 39 10.92 -3.48 -9.63
N ASN A 40 11.62 -4.56 -9.28
CA ASN A 40 10.97 -5.76 -8.75
C ASN A 40 10.26 -5.38 -7.44
N LEU A 41 8.94 -5.24 -7.50
CA LEU A 41 8.13 -4.87 -6.34
C LEU A 41 8.17 -5.99 -5.29
N THR A 42 8.70 -5.68 -4.11
CA THR A 42 8.66 -6.57 -2.96
C THR A 42 7.28 -6.53 -2.29
N MET A 43 6.95 -7.57 -1.52
CA MET A 43 5.68 -7.60 -0.79
C MET A 43 5.54 -6.47 0.23
N ASP A 44 6.64 -6.08 0.88
CA ASP A 44 6.64 -4.96 1.84
C ASP A 44 6.37 -3.63 1.14
N GLU A 45 6.92 -3.42 -0.06
CA GLU A 45 6.62 -2.23 -0.87
C GLU A 45 5.16 -2.20 -1.31
N PHE A 46 4.59 -3.35 -1.69
CA PHE A 46 3.17 -3.46 -2.01
C PHE A 46 2.27 -3.10 -0.83
N ILE A 47 2.57 -3.62 0.36
CA ILE A 47 1.84 -3.29 1.60
C ILE A 47 1.96 -1.78 1.90
N ASN A 48 3.15 -1.20 1.74
CA ASN A 48 3.37 0.23 1.95
C ASN A 48 2.58 1.10 0.96
N ILE A 49 2.43 0.66 -0.29
CA ILE A 49 1.62 1.35 -1.31
C ILE A 49 0.14 1.38 -0.88
N ILE A 50 -0.40 0.24 -0.43
CA ILE A 50 -1.79 0.15 0.07
C ILE A 50 -1.99 1.08 1.28
N ASN A 51 -1.04 1.08 2.21
CA ASN A 51 -1.11 1.95 3.39
C ASN A 51 -1.04 3.44 3.02
N SER A 52 -0.18 3.79 2.05
CA SER A 52 -0.03 5.17 1.57
C SER A 52 -1.32 5.69 0.93
N TYR A 53 -2.00 4.85 0.14
CA TYR A 53 -3.30 5.18 -0.44
C TYR A 53 -4.34 5.52 0.64
N ASN A 54 -4.42 4.69 1.69
CA ASN A 54 -5.35 4.91 2.80
C ASN A 54 -5.04 6.16 3.63
N GLN A 55 -3.77 6.55 3.76
CA GLN A 55 -3.38 7.79 4.42
C GLN A 55 -3.73 9.03 3.59
N ASN A 56 -3.52 8.98 2.27
CA ASN A 56 -3.83 10.08 1.37
C ASN A 56 -5.34 10.32 1.19
N LYS A 57 -6.19 9.30 1.38
CA LYS A 57 -7.66 9.43 1.40
C LYS A 57 -8.20 10.18 2.64
N LEU A 58 -7.40 10.30 3.70
CA LEU A 58 -7.81 10.92 4.97
C LEU A 58 -7.38 12.40 5.10
N GLN A 59 -6.68 12.95 4.09
CA GLN A 59 -6.31 14.36 4.00
C GLN A 59 -7.31 15.13 3.11
#